data_AF-A0A1A8FNU8-F1
#
_entry.id   AF-A0A1A8FNU8-F1
#
_cell.length_a   1.000
_cell.length_b   1.000
_cell.length_c   1.000
_cell.angle_alpha   90.00
_cell.angle_beta   90.00
_cell.angle_gamma   90.00
#
_symmetry.space_group_name_H-M   'P 1'
#
loop_
_entity.id
_entity.type
_entity.pdbx_description
1 polymer ?
#
loop_
_entity_poly.entity_id
_entity_poly.type
_entity_poly.pdbx_seq_one_letter_code
_entity_poly.pdbx_strand_id
1 'polypeptide(L)'
;SEPIQSIGAFQCPTCRYVITLNQRGLEGLKRNVTLQNIIDRYQKASLSGPNSPNETRRERVAPEKTAMTSPSDPVQCQFCEQDPPQEAVKTCVTCEVSYCEECLKAT
;
A
#
# COMPACT_ATOMS: atom_id res chain seq x y z
N SER A 1 -7.38 21.24 -26.86
CA SER A 1 -7.63 19.82 -26.55
C SER A 1 -7.00 19.00 -27.65
N GLU A 2 -5.79 18.46 -27.42
CA GLU A 2 -5.15 17.59 -28.41
C GLU A 2 -5.95 16.29 -28.55
N PRO A 3 -6.14 15.77 -29.78
CA PRO A 3 -6.83 14.51 -29.99
C PRO A 3 -5.98 13.38 -29.41
N ILE A 4 -6.55 12.60 -28.48
CA ILE A 4 -5.93 11.37 -27.98
C ILE A 4 -5.69 10.48 -29.19
N GLN A 5 -4.43 10.39 -29.63
CA GLN A 5 -4.04 9.55 -30.76
C GLN A 5 -4.51 8.13 -30.46
N SER A 6 -5.42 7.63 -31.30
CA SER A 6 -5.90 6.25 -31.19
C SER A 6 -4.74 5.34 -31.53
N ILE A 7 -4.08 4.80 -30.50
CA ILE A 7 -3.00 3.82 -30.65
C ILE A 7 -3.59 2.61 -31.38
N GLY A 8 -3.15 2.34 -32.61
CA GLY A 8 -3.67 1.24 -33.43
C GLY A 8 -3.04 -0.11 -33.11
N ALA A 9 -1.89 -0.11 -32.45
CA ALA A 9 -1.22 -1.31 -31.94
C ALA A 9 -0.19 -0.94 -30.87
N PHE A 10 0.14 -1.90 -29.99
CA PHE A 10 1.20 -1.75 -28.99
C PHE A 10 1.99 -3.06 -28.85
N GLN A 11 3.19 -2.98 -28.25
CA GLN A 11 4.01 -4.17 -27.95
C GLN A 11 3.87 -4.54 -26.48
N CYS A 12 3.72 -5.83 -26.19
CA CYS A 12 3.82 -6.34 -24.83
C CYS A 12 5.25 -6.08 -24.32
N PRO A 13 5.44 -5.37 -23.19
CA PRO A 13 6.78 -5.06 -22.67
C PRO A 13 7.54 -6.33 -22.25
N THR A 14 6.83 -7.43 -21.97
CA THR A 14 7.43 -8.69 -21.51
C THR A 14 7.90 -9.55 -22.67
N CYS A 15 7.03 -9.83 -23.65
CA CYS A 15 7.32 -10.79 -24.73
C CYS A 15 7.51 -10.15 -26.10
N ARG A 16 7.42 -8.82 -26.21
CA ARG A 16 7.47 -8.04 -27.46
C ARG A 16 6.42 -8.42 -28.52
N TYR A 17 5.44 -9.25 -28.16
CA TYR A 17 4.32 -9.57 -29.03
C TYR A 17 3.52 -8.30 -29.37
N VAL A 18 3.19 -8.11 -30.64
CA VAL A 18 2.43 -6.95 -31.13
C VAL A 18 0.94 -7.23 -31.00
N ILE A 19 0.23 -6.35 -30.30
CA ILE A 19 -1.22 -6.40 -30.11
C ILE A 19 -1.86 -5.29 -30.94
N THR A 20 -2.63 -5.68 -31.96
CA THR A 20 -3.41 -4.75 -32.77
C THR A 20 -4.73 -4.42 -32.07
N LEU A 21 -5.07 -3.13 -32.03
CA LEU A 21 -6.28 -2.61 -31.42
C LEU A 21 -7.35 -2.40 -32.51
N ASN A 22 -8.61 -2.68 -32.18
CA ASN A 22 -9.75 -2.42 -33.07
C ASN A 22 -10.22 -0.97 -32.91
N GLN A 23 -11.31 -0.58 -33.60
CA GLN A 23 -11.91 0.76 -33.42
C GLN A 23 -12.36 1.11 -32.00
N ARG A 24 -12.44 0.15 -31.07
CA ARG A 24 -12.67 0.43 -29.63
C ARG A 24 -11.37 0.73 -28.86
N GLY A 25 -10.20 0.64 -29.50
CA GLY A 25 -8.92 0.87 -28.86
C GLY A 25 -8.68 -0.10 -27.70
N LEU A 26 -8.13 0.42 -26.60
CA LEU A 26 -7.84 -0.33 -25.38
C LEU A 26 -9.10 -0.93 -24.71
N GLU A 27 -10.26 -0.30 -24.87
CA GLU A 27 -11.54 -0.82 -24.35
C GLU A 27 -11.98 -2.12 -25.06
N GLY A 28 -11.38 -2.43 -26.21
CA GLY A 28 -11.57 -3.69 -26.92
C GLY A 28 -10.84 -4.88 -26.29
N LEU A 29 -9.90 -4.65 -25.37
CA LEU A 29 -9.14 -5.71 -24.71
C LEU A 29 -9.97 -6.38 -23.62
N LYS A 30 -9.71 -7.67 -23.40
CA LYS A 30 -10.39 -8.41 -22.33
C LYS A 30 -9.97 -7.87 -20.96
N ARG A 31 -10.95 -7.53 -20.12
CA ARG A 31 -10.72 -7.15 -18.72
C ARG A 31 -10.10 -8.30 -17.93
N ASN A 32 -9.22 -7.97 -16.99
CA ASN A 32 -8.65 -8.95 -16.07
C ASN A 32 -9.66 -9.23 -14.94
N VAL A 33 -10.46 -10.28 -15.13
CA VAL A 33 -11.52 -10.69 -14.18
C VAL A 33 -10.93 -11.06 -12.82
N THR A 34 -9.73 -11.66 -12.77
CA THR A 34 -9.06 -11.98 -11.51
C THR A 34 -8.75 -10.72 -10.71
N LEU A 35 -8.20 -9.69 -11.37
CA LEU A 35 -7.94 -8.41 -10.72
C LEU A 35 -9.24 -7.74 -10.25
N GLN A 36 -10.30 -7.79 -11.06
CA GLN A 36 -11.61 -7.26 -10.66
C GLN A 36 -12.14 -7.98 -9.40
N ASN A 37 -12.07 -9.31 -9.36
CA ASN A 37 -12.48 -10.09 -8.19
C ASN A 37 -11.70 -9.72 -6.92
N ILE A 38 -10.40 -9.40 -7.06
CA ILE A 38 -9.57 -8.93 -5.94
C ILE A 38 -10.06 -7.56 -5.47
N ILE A 39 -10.27 -6.62 -6.39
CA ILE A 39 -10.77 -5.26 -6.09
C ILE A 39 -12.13 -5.33 -5.40
N ASP A 40 -13.06 -6.13 -5.92
CA ASP A 40 -14.42 -6.25 -5.38
C ASP A 40 -14.41 -6.78 -3.94
N ARG A 41 -13.59 -7.80 -3.66
CA ARG A 41 -13.44 -8.35 -2.30
C ARG A 41 -12.85 -7.32 -1.35
N TYR A 42 -11.83 -6.57 -1.80
CA TYR A 42 -11.22 -5.52 -1.00
C TYR A 42 -12.23 -4.42 -0.67
N GLN A 43 -12.90 -3.87 -1.67
CA GLN A 43 -13.92 -2.82 -1.48
C GLN A 43 -15.06 -3.29 -0.59
N LYS A 44 -15.56 -4.52 -0.78
CA LYS A 44 -16.58 -5.11 0.08
C LYS A 44 -16.09 -5.21 1.53
N ALA A 45 -14.86 -5.67 1.76
CA ALA A 45 -14.29 -5.71 3.10
C ALA A 45 -14.14 -4.31 3.71
N SER A 46 -13.74 -3.30 2.92
CA SER A 46 -13.66 -1.89 3.35
C SER A 46 -15.01 -1.27 3.73
N LEU A 47 -16.11 -1.77 3.15
CA LEU A 47 -17.47 -1.32 3.43
C LEU A 47 -18.17 -2.12 4.55
N SER A 48 -17.70 -3.34 4.86
CA SER A 48 -18.39 -4.28 5.77
C SER A 48 -17.83 -4.28 7.20
N GLY A 49 -16.91 -3.39 7.55
CA GLY A 49 -16.28 -3.32 8.87
C GLY A 49 -16.74 -2.11 9.71
N PRO A 50 -16.75 -2.20 11.05
CA PRO A 50 -16.84 -1.04 11.94
C PRO A 50 -15.70 -0.02 11.76
N ASN A 51 -14.64 -0.41 11.05
CA ASN A 51 -13.48 0.41 10.72
C ASN A 51 -13.44 0.67 9.22
N SER A 52 -14.22 1.64 8.75
CA SER A 52 -14.08 2.19 7.40
C SER A 52 -13.10 3.37 7.46
N PRO A 53 -12.00 3.41 6.70
CA PRO A 53 -11.19 4.61 6.60
C PRO A 53 -11.86 5.53 5.57
N ASN A 54 -13.00 6.12 5.94
CA ASN A 54 -13.47 7.29 5.24
C ASN A 54 -12.96 8.51 5.99
N GLU A 55 -11.91 9.11 5.42
CA GLU A 55 -11.44 10.46 5.69
C GLU A 55 -12.62 11.40 5.94
N THR A 56 -12.86 11.81 7.18
CA THR A 56 -13.42 13.13 7.54
C THR A 56 -13.64 13.22 9.05
N ARG A 57 -12.58 13.55 9.79
CA ARG A 57 -12.75 14.47 10.94
C ARG A 57 -11.43 15.10 11.39
N ARG A 58 -11.33 16.41 11.10
CA ARG A 58 -10.60 17.43 11.85
C ARG A 58 -9.08 17.44 11.71
N GLU A 59 -8.66 18.37 10.88
CA GLU A 59 -7.61 19.33 11.21
C GLU A 59 -7.54 19.60 12.73
N ARG A 60 -6.32 19.53 13.26
CA ARG A 60 -5.85 20.09 14.54
C ARG A 60 -6.28 19.34 15.80
N VAL A 61 -5.38 18.53 16.36
CA VAL A 61 -4.61 18.81 17.60
C VAL A 61 -3.52 17.73 17.72
N ALA A 62 -2.26 18.14 17.61
CA ALA A 62 -1.16 17.49 18.33
C ALA A 62 -0.95 18.24 19.64
N PRO A 63 -0.27 17.67 20.65
CA PRO A 63 -0.17 16.27 21.03
C PRO A 63 -0.56 16.11 22.51
N GLU A 64 -1.20 15.01 22.94
CA GLU A 64 -0.98 14.59 24.33
C GLU A 64 -1.31 13.12 24.57
N LYS A 65 -0.34 12.51 25.24
CA LYS A 65 -0.22 11.14 25.71
C LYS A 65 -1.43 10.76 26.55
N THR A 66 -2.38 10.00 26.02
CA THR A 66 -3.15 8.95 26.72
C THR A 66 -4.34 8.49 25.88
N ALA A 67 -4.27 7.29 25.31
CA ALA A 67 -5.48 6.55 24.99
C ALA A 67 -5.17 5.04 25.02
N MET A 68 -5.76 4.38 26.01
CA MET A 68 -5.75 2.93 26.18
C MET A 68 -6.56 2.27 25.06
N THR A 69 -5.88 1.49 24.22
CA THR A 69 -6.49 0.42 23.43
C THR A 69 -5.53 -0.78 23.47
N SER A 70 -5.62 -1.58 24.54
CA SER A 70 -4.88 -2.84 24.77
C SER A 70 -3.34 -2.74 24.73
N PRO A 71 -2.60 -3.33 25.70
CA PRO A 71 -1.15 -3.33 25.68
C PRO A 71 -0.67 -4.36 24.66
N SER A 72 -0.62 -4.00 23.37
CA SER A 72 0.34 -4.64 22.50
C SER A 72 1.70 -4.09 22.92
N ASP A 73 2.52 -4.91 23.57
CA ASP A 73 3.86 -4.52 23.99
C ASP A 73 4.58 -3.80 22.84
N PRO A 74 5.20 -2.64 23.10
CA PRO A 74 5.90 -1.90 22.05
C PRO A 74 6.97 -2.80 21.44
N VAL A 75 6.93 -2.93 20.11
CA VAL A 75 7.88 -3.77 19.37
C VAL A 75 9.29 -3.25 19.62
N GLN A 76 10.19 -4.13 20.05
CA GLN A 76 11.57 -3.80 20.42
C GLN A 76 12.48 -3.82 19.19
N CYS A 77 13.49 -2.95 19.15
CA CYS A 77 14.53 -2.97 18.12
C CYS A 77 15.39 -4.25 18.25
N GLN A 78 15.61 -4.96 17.15
CA GLN A 78 16.42 -6.19 17.16
C GLN A 78 17.94 -5.95 17.03
N PHE A 79 18.38 -4.70 16.89
CA PHE A 79 19.80 -4.36 16.69
C PHE A 79 20.43 -3.58 17.85
N CYS A 80 19.68 -3.29 18.91
CA CYS A 80 20.23 -2.64 20.09
C CYS A 80 21.02 -3.66 20.93
N GLU A 81 22.21 -3.29 21.37
CA GLU A 81 23.00 -4.06 22.35
C GLU A 81 22.62 -3.73 23.81
N GLN A 82 21.73 -2.74 24.02
CA GLN A 82 21.28 -2.27 25.33
C GLN A 82 20.09 -3.11 25.85
N ASP A 83 20.03 -3.31 27.18
CA ASP A 83 18.92 -3.98 27.89
C ASP A 83 18.22 -2.98 28.86
N PRO A 84 16.91 -2.66 28.67
CA PRO A 84 16.06 -3.11 27.58
C PRO A 84 16.43 -2.44 26.24
N PRO A 85 16.17 -3.10 25.09
CA PRO A 85 16.32 -2.48 23.78
C PRO A 85 15.44 -1.22 23.63
N GLN A 86 15.79 -0.37 22.68
CA GLN A 86 14.97 0.79 22.36
C GLN A 86 13.71 0.35 21.59
N GLU A 87 12.61 1.07 21.79
CA GLU A 87 11.37 0.82 21.03
C GLU A 87 11.60 1.05 19.54
N ALA A 88 11.08 0.14 18.73
CA ALA A 88 11.18 0.24 17.28
C ALA A 88 10.17 1.25 16.73
N VAL A 89 10.65 2.08 15.80
CA VAL A 89 9.82 3.08 15.10
C VAL A 89 9.45 2.63 13.69
N LYS A 90 10.19 1.67 13.11
CA LYS A 90 9.95 1.13 11.77
C LYS A 90 10.28 -0.35 11.70
N THR A 91 9.53 -1.08 10.87
CA THR A 91 9.79 -2.47 10.51
C THR A 91 9.95 -2.60 9.00
N CYS A 92 11.02 -3.26 8.57
CA CYS A 92 11.21 -3.59 7.16
C CYS A 92 10.30 -4.77 6.80
N VAL A 93 9.37 -4.56 5.85
CA VAL A 93 8.44 -5.63 5.41
C VAL A 93 9.12 -6.75 4.61
N THR A 94 10.33 -6.51 4.11
CA THR A 94 11.10 -7.50 3.33
C THR A 94 11.93 -8.39 4.23
N CYS A 95 12.59 -7.81 5.23
CA CYS A 95 13.47 -8.55 6.16
C CYS A 95 12.73 -8.98 7.43
N GLU A 96 11.54 -8.44 7.67
CA GLU A 96 10.74 -8.63 8.90
C GLU A 96 11.50 -8.22 10.18
N VAL A 97 12.40 -7.22 10.08
CA VAL A 97 13.18 -6.70 11.21
C VAL A 97 12.76 -5.29 11.57
N SER A 98 12.75 -4.98 12.86
CA SER A 98 12.35 -3.70 13.46
C SER A 98 13.55 -2.90 13.98
N TYR A 99 13.49 -1.59 13.79
CA TYR A 99 14.59 -0.66 14.05
C TYR A 99 14.10 0.49 14.92
N CYS A 100 14.88 0.85 15.94
CA CYS A 100 14.77 2.15 16.60
C CYS A 100 15.30 3.27 15.68
N GLU A 101 15.11 4.54 16.06
CA GLU A 101 15.56 5.67 15.23
C GLU A 101 17.06 5.68 14.96
N GLU A 102 17.88 5.20 15.90
CA GLU A 102 19.34 5.21 15.78
C GLU A 102 19.83 4.09 14.87
N CYS A 103 19.42 2.85 15.10
CA CYS A 103 19.78 1.70 14.26
C CYS A 103 19.26 1.86 12.82
N LEU A 104 18.12 2.53 12.63
CA LEU A 104 17.60 2.85 11.29
C LEU A 104 18.50 3.84 10.53
N LYS A 105 19.15 4.80 11.21
CA LYS A 105 20.06 5.76 10.56
C LYS A 105 21.40 5.14 10.19
N ALA A 106 21.75 4.03 10.84
CA ALA A 106 23.01 3.32 10.64
C ALA A 106 22.94 2.21 9.58
N THR A 107 21.75 1.96 8.99
CA THR A 107 21.55 0.94 7.94
C THR A 107 21.76 1.45 6.52
#